data_AF-A0A0D0D955-F1
#
_entry.id   AF-A0A0D0D955-F1
#
_cell.length_a   1.000
_cell.length_b   1.000
_cell.length_c   1.000
_cell.angle_alpha   90.00
_cell.angle_beta   90.00
_cell.angle_gamma   90.00
#
_symmetry.space_group_name_H-M   'P 1'
#
loop_
_entity.id
_entity.type
_entity.pdbx_description
1 polymer ?
#
loop_
_entity_poly.entity_id
_entity_poly.type
_entity_poly.pdbx_seq_one_letter_code
_entity_poly.pdbx_strand_id
1 'polypeptide(L)'
;MFKQVVVTAPAAPQVGETHQWLHVRATPAVIVLASSCKPGRPTLFDMALISKTPEDHQQARGTLNGLRVAQVCVIFKLPPQFGWYSRPLAYIEWFTPLQGLDPIVGMYQVSRSTRHHRHNAAIVHIDEIVCLCHLIPKMAQEVDRRWTSHNVYEVANTFFLNNFIDFRFLLLVLWHNVATFTTNTIGTM
;
A
#
# COMPACT_ATOMS: atom_id res chain seq x y z
N MET A 1 10.76 10.56 -14.50
CA MET A 1 9.77 10.28 -13.43
C MET A 1 8.46 9.94 -14.10
N PHE A 2 7.78 8.88 -13.65
CA PHE A 2 6.52 8.42 -14.22
C PHE A 2 5.34 8.92 -13.38
N LYS A 3 4.24 9.30 -14.03
CA LYS A 3 2.97 9.62 -13.34
C LYS A 3 2.24 8.35 -12.90
N GLN A 4 2.38 7.31 -13.71
CA GLN A 4 1.82 6.00 -13.49
C GLN A 4 2.67 4.95 -14.20
N VAL A 5 2.59 3.71 -13.72
CA VAL A 5 3.15 2.52 -14.35
C VAL A 5 2.15 1.39 -14.21
N VAL A 6 2.15 0.48 -15.17
CA VAL A 6 1.35 -0.74 -15.08
C VAL A 6 2.28 -1.88 -14.71
N VAL A 7 1.97 -2.58 -13.63
CA VAL A 7 2.70 -3.79 -13.23
C VAL A 7 1.79 -4.99 -13.25
N THR A 8 2.38 -6.16 -13.50
CA THR A 8 1.66 -7.41 -13.44
C THR A 8 1.59 -7.84 -11.98
N ALA A 9 0.38 -7.99 -11.47
CA ALA A 9 0.19 -8.58 -10.15
C ALA A 9 0.68 -10.04 -10.13
N PRO A 10 1.23 -10.51 -9.00
CA PRO A 10 1.46 -11.93 -8.81
C PRO A 10 0.14 -12.70 -8.96
N ALA A 11 0.22 -13.86 -9.59
CA ALA A 11 -0.91 -14.77 -9.71
C ALA A 11 -1.44 -15.11 -8.30
N ALA A 12 -2.74 -14.92 -8.11
CA ALA A 12 -3.45 -15.30 -6.90
C ALA A 12 -4.27 -16.55 -7.23
N PRO A 13 -3.86 -17.76 -6.78
CA PRO A 13 -4.57 -19.01 -7.08
C PRO A 13 -6.08 -18.94 -6.79
N GLN A 14 -6.47 -18.08 -5.85
CA GLN A 14 -7.83 -17.91 -5.36
C GLN A 14 -8.74 -17.12 -6.32
N VAL A 15 -8.16 -16.33 -7.24
CA VAL A 15 -8.89 -15.45 -8.18
C VAL A 15 -8.83 -16.01 -9.61
N GLY A 16 -8.17 -17.15 -9.80
CA GLY A 16 -7.84 -17.74 -11.10
C GLY A 16 -6.47 -17.27 -11.62
N GLU A 17 -5.92 -17.99 -12.60
CA GLU A 17 -4.58 -17.73 -13.18
C GLU A 17 -4.50 -16.47 -14.05
N THR A 18 -5.58 -15.69 -14.15
CA THR A 18 -5.61 -14.48 -14.96
C THR A 18 -4.70 -13.42 -14.35
N HIS A 19 -3.59 -13.15 -15.02
CA HIS A 19 -2.71 -12.02 -14.71
C HIS A 19 -3.50 -10.71 -14.69
N GLN A 20 -3.56 -10.09 -13.51
CA GLN A 20 -4.17 -8.77 -13.34
C GLN A 20 -3.12 -7.68 -13.50
N TRP A 21 -3.53 -6.58 -14.11
CA TRP A 21 -2.71 -5.39 -14.31
C TRP A 21 -3.00 -4.39 -13.19
N LEU A 22 -1.97 -3.97 -12.47
CA LEU A 22 -2.07 -2.94 -11.44
C LEU A 22 -1.61 -1.61 -12.03
N HIS A 23 -2.51 -0.65 -12.11
CA HIS A 23 -2.20 0.71 -12.50
C HIS A 23 -1.73 1.51 -11.28
N VAL A 24 -0.43 1.54 -11.03
CA VAL A 24 0.16 2.23 -9.88
C VAL A 24 0.43 3.68 -10.25
N ARG A 25 -0.14 4.62 -9.50
CA ARG A 25 -0.04 6.07 -9.72
C ARG A 25 0.73 6.73 -8.59
N ALA A 26 1.58 7.68 -9.00
CA ALA A 26 2.37 8.50 -8.10
C ALA A 26 2.49 9.90 -8.70
N THR A 27 1.47 10.73 -8.47
CA THR A 27 1.44 12.11 -8.96
C THR A 27 1.57 13.07 -7.79
N PRO A 28 2.70 13.78 -7.65
CA PRO A 28 2.83 14.80 -6.61
C PRO A 28 1.89 15.98 -6.90
N ALA A 29 1.51 16.71 -5.85
CA ALA A 29 0.72 17.92 -6.03
C ALA A 29 1.50 18.92 -6.89
N VAL A 30 0.78 19.54 -7.82
CA VAL A 30 1.27 20.70 -8.54
C VAL A 30 0.56 21.90 -7.93
N ILE A 31 1.24 22.56 -6.98
CA ILE A 31 0.82 23.84 -6.43
C ILE A 31 1.15 24.89 -7.49
N VAL A 32 0.13 25.63 -7.93
CA VAL A 32 0.29 26.64 -8.96
C VAL A 32 0.08 28.01 -8.33
N LEU A 33 0.89 29.01 -8.71
CA LEU A 33 0.68 30.40 -8.31
C LEU A 33 -0.74 30.86 -8.67
N ALA A 34 -1.29 31.77 -7.85
CA ALA A 34 -2.62 32.34 -8.01
C ALA A 34 -2.89 32.97 -9.39
N SER A 35 -1.83 33.32 -10.14
CA SER A 35 -1.90 33.94 -11.47
C SER A 35 -2.03 32.96 -12.64
N SER A 36 -2.11 31.65 -12.41
CA SER A 36 -2.14 30.66 -13.49
C SER A 36 -3.56 30.28 -13.91
N CYS A 37 -3.79 30.17 -15.22
CA CYS A 37 -5.07 29.77 -15.80
C CYS A 37 -5.43 28.28 -15.62
N LYS A 38 -4.54 27.47 -15.03
CA LYS A 38 -4.81 26.04 -14.81
C LYS A 38 -5.00 25.77 -13.31
N PRO A 39 -6.08 25.09 -12.90
CA PRO A 39 -6.27 24.70 -11.51
C PRO A 39 -5.12 23.79 -11.07
N GLY A 40 -4.68 23.95 -9.82
CA GLY A 40 -3.71 23.05 -9.19
C GLY A 40 -4.19 21.60 -9.22
N ARG A 41 -3.25 20.66 -9.25
CA ARG A 41 -3.57 19.22 -9.21
C ARG A 41 -3.26 18.68 -7.83
N PRO A 42 -4.21 17.98 -7.19
CA PRO A 42 -3.94 17.36 -5.91
C PRO A 42 -2.94 16.21 -6.04
N THR A 43 -2.30 15.87 -4.92
CA THR A 43 -1.55 14.63 -4.76
C THR A 43 -2.45 13.43 -5.05
N LEU A 44 -1.97 12.51 -5.88
CA LEU A 44 -2.61 11.22 -6.11
C LEU A 44 -1.55 10.13 -5.95
N PHE A 45 -1.52 9.56 -4.76
CA PHE A 45 -0.63 8.46 -4.40
C PHE A 45 -1.46 7.23 -4.11
N ASP A 46 -1.20 6.14 -4.82
CA ASP A 46 -1.84 4.88 -4.52
C ASP A 46 -1.22 4.25 -3.27
N MET A 47 -2.05 3.52 -2.51
CA MET A 47 -1.60 2.67 -1.42
C MET A 47 -1.41 1.26 -1.94
N ALA A 48 -0.36 0.59 -1.49
CA ALA A 48 0.00 -0.74 -1.96
C ALA A 48 0.46 -1.65 -0.82
N LEU A 49 0.16 -2.95 -0.96
CA LEU A 49 0.84 -4.00 -0.20
C LEU A 49 2.11 -4.39 -0.92
N ILE A 50 3.22 -4.36 -0.20
CA ILE A 50 4.56 -4.59 -0.73
C ILE A 50 5.24 -5.67 0.11
N SER A 51 5.89 -6.62 -0.56
CA SER A 51 6.71 -7.66 0.08
C SER A 51 7.97 -7.06 0.69
N LYS A 52 8.34 -7.46 1.90
CA LYS A 52 9.61 -7.00 2.51
C LYS A 52 10.83 -7.70 1.93
N THR A 53 10.66 -8.96 1.52
CA THR A 53 11.73 -9.79 0.96
C THR A 53 11.27 -10.54 -0.29
N PRO A 54 12.19 -11.02 -1.12
CA PRO A 54 11.85 -11.87 -2.27
C PRO A 54 11.11 -13.16 -1.88
N GLU A 55 11.42 -13.71 -0.71
CA GLU A 55 10.76 -14.90 -0.15
C GLU A 55 9.29 -14.59 0.19
N ASP A 56 9.04 -13.44 0.84
CA ASP A 56 7.69 -12.97 1.10
C ASP A 56 6.89 -12.78 -0.19
N HIS A 57 7.54 -12.32 -1.27
CA HIS A 57 6.86 -12.11 -2.55
C HIS A 57 6.38 -13.43 -3.20
N GLN A 58 7.13 -14.52 -3.02
CA GLN A 58 6.69 -15.85 -3.46
C GLN A 58 5.57 -16.40 -2.57
N GLN A 59 5.63 -16.13 -1.27
CA GLN A 59 4.61 -16.52 -0.31
C GLN A 59 3.33 -15.67 -0.38
N ALA A 60 3.42 -14.45 -0.90
CA ALA A 60 2.31 -13.50 -1.07
C ALA A 60 1.14 -14.02 -1.93
N ARG A 61 1.28 -15.21 -2.53
CA ARG A 61 0.27 -15.99 -3.26
C ARG A 61 -0.90 -16.49 -2.38
N GLY A 62 -1.33 -15.71 -1.38
CA GLY A 62 -2.49 -16.03 -0.54
C GLY A 62 -2.38 -15.64 0.92
N THR A 63 -1.30 -14.98 1.35
CA THR A 63 -1.14 -14.53 2.73
C THR A 63 -0.67 -13.08 2.81
N LEU A 64 -1.07 -12.41 3.90
CA LEU A 64 -0.59 -11.08 4.27
C LEU A 64 0.73 -11.14 5.05
N ASN A 65 1.22 -12.34 5.41
CA ASN A 65 2.52 -12.51 6.04
C ASN A 65 3.62 -11.95 5.14
N GLY A 66 4.57 -11.24 5.75
CA GLY A 66 5.67 -10.62 4.99
C GLY A 66 5.27 -9.37 4.21
N LEU A 67 3.98 -9.03 4.13
CA LEU A 67 3.50 -7.83 3.45
C LEU A 67 3.40 -6.65 4.40
N ARG A 68 3.54 -5.45 3.83
CA ARG A 68 3.37 -4.19 4.56
C ARG A 68 2.72 -3.16 3.65
N VAL A 69 1.83 -2.36 4.23
CA VAL A 69 1.19 -1.25 3.51
C VAL A 69 2.18 -0.10 3.37
N ALA A 70 2.24 0.47 2.17
CA ALA A 70 2.99 1.69 1.89
C ALA A 70 2.19 2.62 0.98
N GLN A 71 2.49 3.91 1.06
CA GLN A 71 2.10 4.89 0.06
C GLN A 71 3.18 4.96 -1.02
N VAL A 72 2.77 4.91 -2.30
CA VAL A 72 3.69 5.07 -3.44
C VAL A 72 3.78 6.55 -3.81
N CYS A 73 4.89 7.21 -3.46
CA CYS A 73 5.01 8.65 -3.65
C CYS A 73 5.70 9.04 -4.97
N VAL A 74 6.65 8.23 -5.46
CA VAL A 74 7.38 8.52 -6.70
C VAL A 74 7.70 7.23 -7.46
N ILE A 75 7.57 7.26 -8.78
CA ILE A 75 8.00 6.18 -9.67
C ILE A 75 9.05 6.70 -10.65
N PHE A 76 10.17 6.01 -10.78
CA PHE A 76 11.31 6.46 -11.58
C PHE A 76 12.16 5.31 -12.12
N LYS A 77 12.99 5.60 -13.13
CA LYS A 77 14.10 4.75 -13.54
C LYS A 77 15.39 5.43 -13.10
N LEU A 78 16.39 4.63 -12.74
CA LEU A 78 17.67 5.16 -12.35
C LEU A 78 18.36 5.78 -13.58
N PRO A 79 18.89 7.02 -13.48
CA PRO A 79 19.66 7.61 -14.56
C PRO A 79 20.89 6.75 -14.93
N PRO A 80 21.29 6.66 -16.21
CA PRO A 80 22.38 5.80 -16.65
C PRO A 80 23.72 6.06 -15.94
N GLN A 81 23.96 7.27 -15.43
CA GLN A 81 25.17 7.59 -14.67
C GLN A 81 25.33 6.80 -13.36
N PHE A 82 24.25 6.21 -12.84
CA PHE A 82 24.27 5.37 -11.64
C PHE A 82 24.23 3.87 -11.96
N GLY A 83 24.48 3.50 -13.23
CA GLY A 83 24.43 2.13 -13.73
C GLY A 83 23.17 1.85 -14.55
N TRP A 84 23.22 0.76 -15.32
CA TRP A 84 22.08 0.32 -16.12
C TRP A 84 21.10 -0.46 -15.26
N TYR A 85 19.95 0.16 -14.99
CA TYR A 85 18.87 -0.46 -14.22
C TYR A 85 17.58 -0.49 -15.06
N SER A 86 17.22 -1.68 -15.55
CA SER A 86 16.10 -1.83 -16.50
C SER A 86 14.72 -1.70 -15.85
N ARG A 87 14.60 -2.11 -14.58
CA ARG A 87 13.33 -2.17 -13.85
C ARG A 87 12.97 -0.81 -13.22
N PRO A 88 11.73 -0.35 -13.31
CA PRO A 88 11.29 0.83 -12.57
C PRO A 88 11.41 0.65 -11.05
N LEU A 89 11.67 1.75 -10.37
CA LEU A 89 11.78 1.86 -8.92
C LEU A 89 10.64 2.73 -8.40
N ALA A 90 10.24 2.48 -7.16
CA ALA A 90 9.29 3.30 -6.44
C ALA A 90 9.89 3.79 -5.12
N TYR A 91 9.81 5.10 -4.86
CA TYR A 91 9.96 5.62 -3.50
C TYR A 91 8.62 5.47 -2.79
N ILE A 92 8.66 4.86 -1.63
CA ILE A 92 7.50 4.53 -0.84
C ILE A 92 7.66 5.01 0.59
N GLU A 93 6.54 5.26 1.25
CA GLU A 93 6.49 5.55 2.68
C GLU A 93 5.65 4.51 3.40
N TRP A 94 6.25 3.85 4.37
CA TRP A 94 5.64 2.74 5.08
C TRP A 94 4.57 3.18 6.09
N PHE A 95 3.54 2.37 6.20
CA PHE A 95 2.67 2.32 7.37
C PHE A 95 3.18 1.29 8.39
N THR A 96 2.67 1.26 9.61
CA THR A 96 3.03 0.25 10.61
C THR A 96 2.76 -1.17 10.08
N PRO A 97 3.49 -2.19 10.56
CA PRO A 97 3.19 -3.58 10.24
C PRO A 97 1.72 -3.93 10.54
N LEU A 98 1.14 -4.85 9.78
CA LEU A 98 -0.19 -5.39 10.04
C LEU A 98 -0.14 -6.18 11.35
N GLN A 99 -0.93 -5.77 12.34
CA GLN A 99 -0.95 -6.36 13.68
C GLN A 99 -2.39 -6.61 14.12
N GLY A 100 -2.81 -7.87 14.05
CA GLY A 100 -4.15 -8.29 14.48
C GLY A 100 -5.30 -7.55 13.77
N LEU A 101 -6.51 -8.06 13.93
CA LEU A 101 -7.71 -7.34 13.52
C LEU A 101 -8.23 -6.51 14.69
N ASP A 102 -8.73 -5.32 14.40
CA ASP A 102 -9.57 -4.59 15.35
C ASP A 102 -10.79 -5.47 15.69
N PRO A 103 -11.06 -5.76 16.98
CA PRO A 103 -12.07 -6.74 17.37
C PRO A 103 -13.50 -6.30 17.05
N ILE A 104 -13.72 -5.01 16.85
CA ILE A 104 -15.05 -4.46 16.55
C ILE A 104 -15.23 -4.34 15.04
N VAL A 105 -14.24 -3.78 14.34
CA VAL A 105 -14.34 -3.47 12.91
C VAL A 105 -13.95 -4.68 12.03
N GLY A 106 -13.14 -5.61 12.55
CA GLY A 106 -12.67 -6.77 11.80
C GLY A 106 -11.66 -6.40 10.69
N MET A 107 -10.95 -5.27 10.83
CA MET A 107 -9.96 -4.78 9.87
C MET A 107 -8.60 -4.57 10.53
N TYR A 108 -7.53 -4.65 9.75
CA TYR A 108 -6.20 -4.29 10.23
C TYR A 108 -6.11 -2.78 10.47
N GLN A 109 -5.64 -2.39 11.65
CA GLN A 109 -5.32 -1.00 11.95
C GLN A 109 -3.85 -0.70 11.64
N VAL A 110 -3.60 0.38 10.92
CA VAL A 110 -2.26 0.86 10.61
C VAL A 110 -2.10 2.36 10.85
N SER A 111 -0.89 2.80 11.15
CA SER A 111 -0.50 4.20 11.30
C SER A 111 0.68 4.52 10.40
N ARG A 112 0.98 5.79 10.14
CA ARG A 112 2.24 6.14 9.46
C ARG A 112 3.43 5.64 10.27
N SER A 113 4.36 4.94 9.62
CA SER A 113 5.59 4.52 10.29
C SER A 113 6.61 5.65 10.26
N THR A 114 7.21 5.92 11.41
CA THR A 114 8.28 6.91 11.55
C THR A 114 9.56 6.24 12.05
N ARG A 115 10.71 6.78 11.64
CA ARG A 115 12.04 6.41 12.15
C ARG A 115 12.83 7.70 12.32
N HIS A 116 13.36 7.95 13.53
CA HIS A 116 14.06 9.21 13.87
C HIS A 116 13.24 10.46 13.51
N HIS A 117 11.96 10.48 13.86
CA HIS A 117 11.02 11.58 13.58
C HIS A 117 10.81 11.91 12.09
N ARG A 118 11.15 11.00 11.18
CA ARG A 118 10.88 11.12 9.74
C ARG A 118 10.03 9.96 9.26
N HIS A 119 9.32 10.12 8.13
CA HIS A 119 8.62 9.01 7.50
C HIS A 119 9.59 7.86 7.23
N ASN A 120 9.20 6.66 7.62
CA ASN A 120 9.96 5.46 7.32
C ASN A 120 9.78 5.15 5.83
N ALA A 121 10.75 5.56 5.03
CA ALA A 121 10.71 5.44 3.58
C ALA A 121 11.71 4.41 3.05
N ALA A 122 11.43 3.90 1.86
CA ALA A 122 12.32 2.98 1.16
C ALA A 122 12.22 3.18 -0.36
N ILE A 123 13.20 2.68 -1.09
CA ILE A 123 13.14 2.50 -2.54
C ILE A 123 12.98 1.00 -2.80
N VAL A 124 11.94 0.63 -3.52
CA VAL A 124 11.61 -0.77 -3.86
C VAL A 124 11.52 -0.95 -5.36
N HIS A 125 11.66 -2.17 -5.85
CA HIS A 125 11.25 -2.48 -7.22
C HIS A 125 9.74 -2.38 -7.35
N ILE A 126 9.28 -1.89 -8.49
CA ILE A 126 7.85 -1.83 -8.75
C ILE A 126 7.20 -3.22 -8.77
N ASP A 127 7.99 -4.25 -9.09
CA ASP A 127 7.56 -5.65 -9.13
C ASP A 127 7.41 -6.27 -7.73
N GLU A 128 7.81 -5.56 -6.66
CA GLU A 128 7.56 -5.97 -5.26
C GLU A 128 6.15 -5.56 -4.78
N ILE A 129 5.42 -4.78 -5.59
CA ILE A 129 4.03 -4.41 -5.33
C ILE A 129 3.14 -5.63 -5.62
N VAL A 130 2.57 -6.18 -4.56
CA VAL A 130 1.69 -7.34 -4.64
C VAL A 130 0.31 -6.91 -5.11
N CYS A 131 -0.28 -5.90 -4.47
CA CYS A 131 -1.57 -5.34 -4.88
C CYS A 131 -1.72 -3.89 -4.45
N LEU A 132 -2.66 -3.20 -5.10
CA LEU A 132 -3.17 -1.94 -4.60
C LEU A 132 -4.13 -2.20 -3.43
N CYS A 133 -4.22 -1.25 -2.52
CA CYS A 133 -5.12 -1.31 -1.39
C CYS A 133 -5.72 0.07 -1.10
N HIS A 134 -6.68 0.11 -0.18
CA HIS A 134 -7.32 1.34 0.25
C HIS A 134 -7.28 1.43 1.76
N LEU A 135 -7.02 2.64 2.27
CA LEU A 135 -6.99 2.94 3.69
C LEU A 135 -8.17 3.83 4.06
N ILE A 136 -8.92 3.45 5.08
CA ILE A 136 -10.04 4.23 5.63
C ILE A 136 -9.51 4.96 6.87
N PRO A 137 -9.50 6.31 6.90
CA PRO A 137 -9.13 7.06 8.09
C PRO A 137 -10.01 6.68 9.28
N LYS A 138 -9.41 6.28 10.40
CA LYS A 138 -10.14 5.99 11.63
C LYS A 138 -10.55 7.31 12.26
N MET A 139 -11.85 7.58 12.24
CA MET A 139 -12.43 8.75 12.89
C MET A 139 -12.33 8.58 14.42
N ALA A 140 -11.81 9.59 15.10
CA ALA A 140 -11.90 9.68 16.54
C ALA A 140 -13.32 10.11 16.94
N GLN A 141 -13.55 10.31 18.25
CA GLN A 141 -14.84 10.78 18.77
C GLN A 141 -15.30 12.09 18.11
N GLU A 142 -14.35 12.95 17.73
CA GLU A 142 -14.57 14.08 16.84
C GLU A 142 -13.74 13.93 15.56
N VAL A 143 -14.39 14.17 14.42
CA VAL A 143 -13.70 14.24 13.13
C VAL A 143 -13.02 15.60 13.01
N ASP A 144 -11.71 15.61 12.75
CA ASP A 144 -11.00 16.86 12.47
C ASP A 144 -11.55 17.47 11.18
N ARG A 145 -12.16 18.65 11.31
CA ARG A 145 -12.80 19.39 10.21
C ARG A 145 -11.83 19.84 9.13
N ARG A 146 -10.51 19.75 9.37
CA ARG A 146 -9.47 20.02 8.37
C ARG A 146 -9.29 18.87 7.38
N TRP A 147 -9.90 17.72 7.63
CA TRP A 147 -9.83 16.59 6.73
C TRP A 147 -10.47 16.93 5.38
N THR A 148 -9.70 16.65 4.34
CA THR A 148 -10.11 16.69 2.95
C THR A 148 -9.65 15.40 2.30
N SER A 149 -10.23 15.05 1.15
CA SER A 149 -9.74 13.93 0.34
C SER A 149 -8.25 14.03 -0.01
N HIS A 150 -7.68 15.24 0.02
CA HIS A 150 -6.31 15.52 -0.39
C HIS A 150 -5.27 15.41 0.73
N ASN A 151 -5.66 15.65 1.98
CA ASN A 151 -4.72 15.71 3.11
C ASN A 151 -4.99 14.64 4.18
N VAL A 152 -6.08 13.87 4.10
CA VAL A 152 -6.46 12.96 5.19
C VAL A 152 -5.39 11.90 5.48
N TYR A 153 -4.61 11.48 4.48
CA TYR A 153 -3.50 10.54 4.65
C TYR A 153 -2.23 11.15 5.27
N GLU A 154 -2.18 12.48 5.38
CA GLU A 154 -1.12 13.23 6.05
C GLU A 154 -1.52 13.65 7.46
N VAL A 155 -2.81 13.94 7.67
CA VAL A 155 -3.35 14.49 8.92
C VAL A 155 -3.86 13.41 9.88
N ALA A 156 -4.45 12.32 9.37
CA ALA A 156 -4.99 11.27 10.23
C ALA A 156 -3.88 10.37 10.81
N ASN A 157 -4.01 10.02 12.09
CA ASN A 157 -3.02 9.21 12.80
C ASN A 157 -3.13 7.71 12.51
N THR A 158 -4.35 7.23 12.29
CA THR A 158 -4.69 5.80 12.22
C THR A 158 -5.66 5.55 11.09
N PHE A 159 -5.52 4.39 10.46
CA PHE A 159 -6.30 3.96 9.32
C PHE A 159 -6.68 2.50 9.48
N PHE A 160 -7.81 2.12 8.91
CA PHE A 160 -8.17 0.73 8.67
C PHE A 160 -7.83 0.34 7.25
N LEU A 161 -7.24 -0.83 7.08
CA LEU A 161 -7.04 -1.45 5.78
C LEU A 161 -8.39 -1.96 5.27
N ASN A 162 -8.85 -1.44 4.13
CA ASN A 162 -10.16 -1.77 3.61
C ASN A 162 -10.16 -3.14 2.92
N ASN A 163 -10.65 -4.14 3.64
CA ASN A 163 -10.78 -5.51 3.17
C ASN A 163 -11.80 -5.66 2.01
N PHE A 164 -12.64 -4.66 1.76
CA PHE A 164 -13.81 -4.74 0.86
C PHE A 164 -13.65 -3.93 -0.42
N ILE A 165 -12.45 -3.39 -0.69
CA ILE A 165 -12.22 -2.56 -1.88
C ILE A 165 -12.35 -3.35 -3.18
N ASP A 166 -11.90 -4.60 -3.18
CA ASP A 166 -12.01 -5.52 -4.30
C ASP A 166 -12.05 -6.97 -3.83
N PHE A 167 -12.53 -7.86 -4.69
CA PHE A 167 -12.73 -9.27 -4.37
C PHE A 167 -11.41 -10.01 -4.09
N ARG A 168 -10.33 -9.63 -4.77
CA ARG A 168 -9.03 -10.27 -4.59
C ARG A 168 -8.44 -9.92 -3.23
N PHE A 169 -8.52 -8.66 -2.82
CA PHE A 169 -8.07 -8.17 -1.54
C PHE A 169 -8.87 -8.82 -0.40
N LEU A 170 -10.20 -8.90 -0.57
CA LEU A 170 -11.06 -9.62 0.35
C LEU A 170 -10.63 -11.09 0.52
N LEU A 171 -10.41 -11.80 -0.59
CA LEU A 171 -9.92 -13.17 -0.54
C LEU A 171 -8.56 -13.28 0.15
N LEU A 172 -7.61 -12.40 -0.18
CA LEU A 172 -6.28 -12.41 0.45
C LEU A 172 -6.37 -12.29 1.99
N VAL A 173 -7.26 -11.45 2.49
CA VAL A 173 -7.50 -11.30 3.94
C VAL A 173 -8.17 -12.54 4.53
N LEU A 174 -9.23 -13.06 3.90
CA LEU A 174 -9.96 -14.24 4.37
C LEU A 174 -9.06 -15.48 4.45
N TRP A 175 -8.28 -15.73 3.40
CA TRP A 175 -7.35 -16.85 3.33
C TRP A 175 -6.23 -16.75 4.36
N HIS A 176 -5.68 -15.54 4.55
CA HIS A 176 -4.69 -15.31 5.60
C HIS A 176 -5.26 -15.68 6.98
N ASN A 177 -6.46 -15.19 7.32
CA ASN A 177 -7.08 -15.49 8.60
C ASN A 177 -7.32 -17.00 8.77
N VAL A 178 -7.89 -17.69 7.78
CA VAL A 178 -8.10 -19.15 7.82
C VAL A 178 -6.78 -19.90 8.05
N ALA A 179 -5.71 -19.54 7.34
CA ALA A 179 -4.40 -20.19 7.49
C ALA A 179 -3.77 -19.95 8.87
N THR A 180 -3.99 -18.77 9.47
CA THR A 180 -3.51 -18.49 10.84
C THR A 180 -4.30 -19.24 11.92
N PHE A 181 -5.61 -19.48 11.72
CA PHE A 181 -6.41 -20.28 12.64
C PHE A 181 -6.00 -21.76 12.63
N THR A 182 -5.76 -22.34 11.45
CA THR A 182 -5.38 -23.76 11.35
C THR A 182 -4.01 -24.05 11.96
N THR A 183 -3.05 -23.15 11.80
CA THR A 183 -1.69 -23.30 12.36
C THR A 183 -1.65 -23.19 13.89
N ASN A 184 -2.41 -22.26 14.49
CA ASN A 184 -2.47 -22.11 15.94
C ASN A 184 -3.17 -23.29 16.65
N THR A 185 -4.11 -23.94 15.97
CA THR A 185 -4.87 -25.07 16.53
C THR A 185 -4.06 -26.37 16.52
N ILE A 186 -3.11 -26.52 15.58
CA ILE A 186 -2.27 -27.72 15.47
C ILE A 186 -1.04 -27.63 16.39
N GLY A 187 -0.52 -26.43 16.67
CA GLY A 187 0.63 -26.22 17.57
C GLY A 187 0.32 -26.29 19.08
N THR A 188 -0.91 -26.59 19.47
CA THR A 188 -1.35 -26.71 20.87
C THR A 188 -1.78 -28.13 21.26
N MET A 189 -1.51 -29.14 20.42
CA MET A 189 -1.65 -30.57 20.73
C MET A 189 -0.31 -31.26 20.93
#